data_AF-A0A354Y874-F1
#
_entry.id   AF-A0A354Y874-F1
#
_cell.length_a   1.000
_cell.length_b   1.000
_cell.length_c   1.000
_cell.angle_alpha   90.00
_cell.angle_beta   90.00
_cell.angle_gamma   90.00
#
_symmetry.space_group_name_H-M   'P 1'
#
loop_
_entity.id
_entity.type
_entity.pdbx_description
1 polymer ?
#
loop_
_entity_poly.entity_id
_entity_poly.type
_entity_poly.pdbx_seq_one_letter_code
_entity_poly.pdbx_strand_id
1 'polypeptide(L)'
;MKQIACTALGLLLAATTGHALAQALTPGTYAMEGGSYRIRIEQSDDGLLVREPNKDSTYLRQDDGSYHFYNPNTGTTYGLRVVDGRSIEAFKPFAEGGTPTRLVLLAAASSGPSAGPGSAAGDAIAGVARKYEALARSDPGNAHVWSACAAAAQSRATSNDAEFTEYVGLLMQMLRPISTTPGATPCPDAIPQALW
;
A
#
# COMPACT_ATOMS: atom_id res chain seq x y z
N MET A 1 17.48 73.82 -34.01
CA MET A 1 16.87 72.48 -34.18
C MET A 1 17.81 71.43 -33.62
N LYS A 2 17.26 70.31 -33.11
CA LYS A 2 17.88 69.11 -32.49
C LYS A 2 17.97 69.17 -30.95
N GLN A 3 16.89 68.84 -30.25
CA GLN A 3 16.36 67.52 -29.84
C GLN A 3 17.06 66.91 -28.62
N ILE A 4 16.27 66.91 -27.53
CA ILE A 4 16.45 66.26 -26.23
C ILE A 4 16.16 64.76 -26.41
N ALA A 5 16.98 63.89 -25.85
CA ALA A 5 16.66 62.47 -25.71
C ALA A 5 16.96 62.01 -24.27
N CYS A 6 15.91 61.98 -23.44
CA CYS A 6 15.87 61.22 -22.20
C CYS A 6 15.82 59.73 -22.56
N THR A 7 16.80 58.94 -22.11
CA THR A 7 16.73 57.48 -22.17
C THR A 7 16.58 56.96 -20.75
N ALA A 8 15.33 56.71 -20.34
CA ALA A 8 15.01 55.98 -19.14
C ALA A 8 15.15 54.48 -19.44
N LEU A 9 16.17 53.84 -18.87
CA LEU A 9 16.37 52.39 -18.98
C LEU A 9 15.55 51.71 -17.86
N GLY A 10 14.39 51.18 -18.25
CA GLY A 10 13.51 50.44 -17.35
C GLY A 10 14.12 49.12 -16.91
N LEU A 11 14.24 48.94 -15.60
CA LEU A 11 14.65 47.69 -14.95
C LEU A 11 13.47 46.71 -15.00
N LEU A 12 13.47 45.76 -15.94
CA LEU A 12 12.56 44.62 -15.94
C LEU A 12 12.91 43.70 -14.75
N LEU A 13 12.11 43.75 -13.68
CA LEU A 13 12.07 42.69 -12.67
C LEU A 13 11.46 41.44 -13.32
N ALA A 14 12.30 40.47 -13.65
CA ALA A 14 11.84 39.12 -13.98
C ALA A 14 11.26 38.47 -12.71
N ALA A 15 9.93 38.46 -12.61
CA ALA A 15 9.23 37.65 -11.63
C ALA A 15 9.45 36.17 -11.97
N THR A 16 10.44 35.53 -11.34
CA THR A 16 10.56 34.07 -11.37
C THR A 16 9.40 33.50 -10.58
N THR A 17 8.36 33.06 -11.28
CA THR A 17 7.32 32.18 -10.73
C THR A 17 7.99 30.86 -10.35
N GLY A 18 8.46 30.78 -9.10
CA GLY A 18 8.88 29.54 -8.49
C GLY A 18 7.69 28.60 -8.45
N HIS A 19 7.57 27.74 -9.46
CA HIS A 19 6.68 26.59 -9.38
C HIS A 19 7.26 25.71 -8.29
N ALA A 20 6.63 25.72 -7.12
CA ALA A 20 6.88 24.71 -6.11
C ALA A 20 6.59 23.37 -6.77
N LEU A 21 7.66 22.63 -7.09
CA LEU A 21 7.54 21.28 -7.60
C LEU A 21 6.84 20.48 -6.51
N ALA A 22 5.58 20.11 -6.76
CA ALA A 22 4.85 19.21 -5.89
C ALA A 22 5.75 17.98 -5.68
N GLN A 23 6.12 17.71 -4.42
CA GLN A 23 6.95 16.56 -4.11
C GLN A 23 6.23 15.31 -4.60
N ALA A 24 6.86 14.60 -5.54
CA ALA A 24 6.28 13.42 -6.13
C ALA A 24 6.22 12.31 -5.09
N LEU A 25 5.02 11.82 -4.81
CA LEU A 25 4.80 10.61 -4.04
C LEU A 25 5.27 9.41 -4.85
N THR A 26 5.92 8.44 -4.20
CA THR A 26 6.17 7.13 -4.82
C THR A 26 5.02 6.19 -4.52
N PRO A 27 4.24 5.70 -5.51
CA PRO A 27 3.22 4.69 -5.25
C PRO A 27 3.82 3.43 -4.62
N GLY A 28 3.09 2.77 -3.72
CA GLY A 28 3.59 1.60 -3.01
C GLY A 28 2.94 1.35 -1.65
N THR A 29 3.53 0.44 -0.87
CA THR A 29 3.09 0.12 0.49
C THR A 29 3.80 1.00 1.49
N TYR A 30 3.02 1.73 2.28
CA TYR A 30 3.47 2.58 3.38
C TYR A 30 3.07 1.96 4.72
N ALA A 31 3.93 2.07 5.72
CA ALA A 31 3.65 1.59 7.07
C ALA A 31 4.10 2.57 8.15
N MET A 32 3.46 2.48 9.30
CA MET A 32 3.88 3.19 10.51
C MET A 32 5.19 2.58 11.03
N GLU A 33 6.19 3.41 11.32
CA GLU A 33 7.45 2.94 11.90
C GLU A 33 7.18 2.26 13.26
N GLY A 34 7.59 1.00 13.39
CA GLY A 34 7.37 0.20 14.61
C GLY A 34 5.91 -0.23 14.85
N GLY A 35 5.00 0.02 13.89
CA GLY A 35 3.59 -0.34 13.99
C GLY A 35 3.16 -1.44 13.02
N SER A 36 1.97 -2.01 13.25
CA SER A 36 1.34 -2.99 12.36
C SER A 36 0.46 -2.35 11.27
N TYR A 37 0.26 -1.03 11.32
CA TYR A 37 -0.58 -0.32 10.36
C TYR A 37 0.12 -0.12 9.02
N ARG A 38 -0.54 -0.55 7.93
CA ARG A 38 0.00 -0.56 6.57
C ARG A 38 -1.11 -0.20 5.59
N ILE A 39 -0.77 0.61 4.60
CA ILE A 39 -1.66 1.01 3.51
C ILE A 39 -0.92 0.89 2.17
N ARG A 40 -1.65 0.51 1.12
CA ARG A 40 -1.13 0.60 -0.24
C ARG A 40 -1.67 1.87 -0.89
N ILE A 41 -0.79 2.65 -1.51
CA ILE A 41 -1.14 3.88 -2.21
C ILE A 41 -0.84 3.73 -3.69
N GLU A 42 -1.83 4.04 -4.51
CA GLU A 42 -1.74 4.13 -5.95
C GLU A 42 -2.04 5.56 -6.40
N GLN A 43 -1.44 5.97 -7.51
CA GLN A 43 -1.76 7.23 -8.17
C GLN A 43 -3.09 7.08 -8.91
N SER A 44 -3.98 8.05 -8.73
CA SER A 44 -5.21 8.21 -9.52
C SER A 44 -5.17 9.54 -10.26
N ASP A 45 -5.99 9.70 -11.30
CA ASP A 45 -6.04 10.91 -12.14
C ASP A 45 -6.28 12.18 -11.32
N ASP A 46 -7.17 12.10 -10.32
CA ASP A 46 -7.59 13.25 -9.49
C ASP A 46 -7.04 13.20 -8.06
N GLY A 47 -6.15 12.25 -7.75
CA GLY A 47 -5.73 12.06 -6.36
C GLY A 47 -4.94 10.79 -6.09
N LEU A 48 -5.25 10.16 -4.95
CA LEU A 48 -4.64 8.91 -4.50
C LEU A 48 -5.73 7.87 -4.24
N LEU A 49 -5.49 6.63 -4.64
CA LEU A 49 -6.26 5.49 -4.18
C LEU A 49 -5.51 4.82 -3.04
N VAL A 50 -6.12 4.80 -1.86
CA VAL A 50 -5.58 4.13 -0.69
C VAL A 50 -6.33 2.82 -0.50
N ARG A 51 -5.61 1.69 -0.56
CA ARG A 51 -6.17 0.35 -0.33
C ARG A 51 -5.73 -0.18 1.03
N GLU A 52 -6.73 -0.51 1.83
CA GLU A 52 -6.64 -1.24 3.08
C GLU A 52 -7.28 -2.63 2.88
N PRO A 53 -6.97 -3.65 3.71
CA PRO A 53 -7.39 -5.03 3.46
C PRO A 53 -8.88 -5.24 3.17
N ASN A 54 -9.75 -4.39 3.72
CA ASN A 54 -11.20 -4.50 3.59
C ASN A 54 -11.84 -3.27 2.94
N LYS A 55 -11.06 -2.30 2.46
CA LYS A 55 -11.59 -1.01 2.03
C LYS A 55 -10.65 -0.27 1.09
N ASP A 56 -11.24 0.26 0.02
CA ASP A 56 -10.61 1.26 -0.83
C ASP A 56 -11.14 2.65 -0.48
N SER A 57 -10.23 3.62 -0.45
CA SER A 57 -10.53 5.00 -0.10
C SER A 57 -9.88 5.93 -1.12
N THR A 58 -10.70 6.69 -1.84
CA THR A 58 -10.22 7.70 -2.79
C THR A 58 -9.96 8.99 -2.06
N TYR A 59 -8.71 9.42 -2.03
CA TYR A 59 -8.27 10.69 -1.46
C TYR A 59 -8.14 11.72 -2.58
N LEU A 60 -8.90 12.80 -2.48
CA LEU A 60 -8.91 13.88 -3.47
C LEU A 60 -7.88 14.93 -3.11
N ARG A 61 -7.11 15.40 -4.10
CA ARG A 61 -6.13 16.48 -3.91
C ARG A 61 -6.84 17.78 -3.51
N GLN A 62 -6.22 18.53 -2.62
CA GLN A 62 -6.69 19.82 -2.11
C GLN A 62 -5.76 20.94 -2.60
N ASP A 63 -6.20 22.20 -2.44
CA ASP A 63 -5.45 23.39 -2.87
C ASP A 63 -4.12 23.56 -2.12
N ASP A 64 -4.05 23.09 -0.87
CA ASP A 64 -2.83 23.10 -0.05
C ASP A 64 -1.86 21.95 -0.38
N GLY A 65 -2.18 21.12 -1.37
CA GLY A 65 -1.39 19.99 -1.81
C GLY A 65 -1.55 18.72 -0.96
N SER A 66 -2.36 18.76 0.09
CA SER A 66 -2.78 17.56 0.82
C SER A 66 -3.82 16.78 0.01
N TYR A 67 -4.14 15.58 0.48
CA TYR A 67 -5.21 14.75 -0.07
C TYR A 67 -6.19 14.38 1.03
N HIS A 68 -7.50 14.49 0.77
CA HIS A 68 -8.54 14.26 1.76
C HIS A 68 -9.52 13.17 1.34
N PHE A 69 -9.97 12.37 2.32
CA PHE A 69 -11.02 11.38 2.17
C PHE A 69 -12.03 11.53 3.32
N TYR A 70 -13.32 11.65 3.00
CA TYR A 70 -14.40 11.65 3.99
C TYR A 70 -14.95 10.23 4.20
N ASN A 71 -14.91 9.73 5.43
CA ASN A 71 -15.50 8.46 5.80
C ASN A 71 -16.94 8.64 6.33
N PRO A 72 -17.99 8.27 5.57
CA PRO A 72 -19.37 8.42 6.02
C PRO A 72 -19.71 7.52 7.21
N ASN A 73 -19.01 6.39 7.39
CA ASN A 73 -19.27 5.47 8.49
C ASN A 73 -18.85 6.02 9.85
N THR A 74 -17.82 6.88 9.88
CA THR A 74 -17.30 7.48 11.12
C THR A 74 -17.52 8.98 11.20
N GLY A 75 -18.11 9.60 10.16
CA GLY A 75 -18.27 11.05 10.07
C GLY A 75 -16.95 11.82 10.15
N THR A 76 -15.84 11.22 9.72
CA THR A 76 -14.49 11.78 9.89
C THR A 76 -13.81 11.98 8.55
N THR A 77 -13.19 13.14 8.35
CA THR A 77 -12.26 13.37 7.24
C THR A 77 -10.86 12.97 7.66
N TYR A 78 -10.20 12.19 6.81
CA TYR A 78 -8.82 11.79 6.92
C TYR A 78 -8.00 12.52 5.87
N GLY A 79 -6.79 12.93 6.22
CA GLY A 79 -5.86 13.62 5.35
C GLY A 79 -4.56 12.87 5.19
N LEU A 80 -3.98 12.96 3.99
CA LEU A 80 -2.63 12.54 3.67
C LEU A 80 -1.82 13.73 3.16
N ARG A 81 -0.62 13.91 3.69
CA ARG A 81 0.36 14.91 3.23
C ARG A 81 1.64 14.20 2.81
N VAL A 82 2.16 14.54 1.64
CA VAL A 82 3.50 14.09 1.22
C VAL A 82 4.54 14.90 1.99
N VAL A 83 5.46 14.21 2.66
CA VAL A 83 6.62 14.83 3.34
C VAL A 83 7.84 14.75 2.43
N ASP A 84 8.06 13.59 1.82
CA ASP A 84 9.06 13.36 0.78
C ASP A 84 8.65 12.15 -0.09
N GLY A 85 9.48 11.80 -1.08
CA GLY A 85 9.16 10.70 -2.01
C GLY A 85 8.99 9.32 -1.34
N ARG A 86 9.39 9.15 -0.09
CA ARG A 86 9.34 7.90 0.68
C ARG A 86 8.59 8.04 2.01
N SER A 87 8.08 9.22 2.36
CA SER A 87 7.34 9.39 3.60
C SER A 87 6.14 10.31 3.44
N ILE A 88 5.08 9.95 4.14
CA ILE A 88 3.82 10.68 4.18
C ILE A 88 3.37 10.83 5.63
N GLU A 89 2.45 11.73 5.86
CA GLU A 89 1.75 11.88 7.13
C GLU A 89 0.25 11.67 6.95
N ALA A 90 -0.33 10.84 7.82
CA ALA A 90 -1.76 10.69 7.97
C ALA A 90 -2.24 11.56 9.13
N PHE A 91 -3.30 12.35 8.92
CA PHE A 91 -3.82 13.28 9.91
C PHE A 91 -5.34 13.44 9.80
N LYS A 92 -5.95 14.16 10.74
CA LYS A 92 -7.37 14.54 10.69
C LYS A 92 -7.44 16.06 10.48
N PRO A 93 -7.72 16.56 9.27
CA PRO A 93 -7.64 17.99 8.95
C PRO A 93 -8.50 18.90 9.83
N PHE A 94 -9.59 18.36 10.38
CA PHE A 94 -10.55 19.11 11.19
C PHE A 94 -10.51 18.75 12.68
N ALA A 95 -9.50 18.00 13.13
CA ALA A 95 -9.32 17.69 14.54
C ALA A 95 -8.28 18.62 15.16
N GLU A 96 -8.69 19.36 16.20
CA GLU A 96 -7.76 20.20 16.96
C GLU A 96 -6.76 19.35 17.75
N GLY A 97 -5.48 19.76 17.75
CA GLY A 97 -4.42 19.08 18.50
C GLY A 97 -4.04 17.69 17.99
N GLY A 98 -4.55 17.25 16.83
CA GLY A 98 -4.22 15.96 16.25
C GLY A 98 -2.74 15.89 15.85
N THR A 99 -1.99 14.96 16.44
CA THR A 99 -0.61 14.68 16.01
C THR A 99 -0.64 13.83 14.73
N PRO A 100 -0.02 14.27 13.62
CA PRO A 100 0.07 13.45 12.42
C PRO A 100 0.86 12.17 12.66
N THR A 101 0.40 11.09 12.05
CA THR A 101 1.09 9.80 12.03
C THR A 101 1.99 9.73 10.81
N ARG A 102 3.29 9.55 11.01
CA ARG A 102 4.24 9.34 9.90
C ARG A 102 4.18 7.90 9.39
N LEU A 103 4.13 7.75 8.08
CA LEU A 103 4.19 6.47 7.38
C LEU A 103 5.37 6.50 6.39
N VAL A 104 6.13 5.41 6.35
CA VAL A 104 7.32 5.27 5.49
C VAL A 104 7.08 4.20 4.43
N LEU A 105 7.64 4.43 3.25
CA LEU A 105 7.56 3.51 2.11
C LEU A 105 8.38 2.26 2.41
N LEU A 106 7.68 1.13 2.54
CA LEU A 106 8.28 -0.19 2.69
C LEU A 106 8.67 -0.79 1.34
N ALA A 107 7.74 -0.73 0.38
CA ALA A 107 7.90 -1.31 -0.94
C ALA A 107 7.30 -0.39 -1.99
N ALA A 108 8.11 0.08 -2.94
CA ALA A 108 7.61 0.82 -4.10
C ALA A 108 6.76 -0.12 -4.97
N ALA A 109 5.69 0.41 -5.56
CA ALA A 109 4.98 -0.29 -6.62
C ALA A 109 5.95 -0.47 -7.80
N SER A 110 6.30 -1.71 -8.10
CA SER A 110 7.01 -2.02 -9.33
C SER A 110 6.16 -1.59 -10.52
N SER A 111 6.77 -0.93 -11.51
CA SER A 111 6.16 -0.57 -12.80
C SER A 111 5.89 -1.83 -13.65
N GLY A 112 5.10 -2.74 -13.12
CA GLY A 112 4.37 -3.77 -13.83
C GLY A 112 2.88 -3.52 -13.61
N PRO A 113 1.98 -4.12 -14.39
CA PRO A 113 0.55 -3.94 -14.19
C PRO A 113 0.20 -4.30 -12.74
N SER A 114 -0.10 -3.27 -11.94
CA SER A 114 -0.56 -3.46 -10.57
C SER A 114 -1.87 -4.21 -10.67
N ALA A 115 -1.93 -5.36 -10.01
CA ALA A 115 -3.13 -6.13 -9.92
C ALA A 115 -4.24 -5.28 -9.27
N GLY A 116 -5.14 -4.74 -10.08
CA GLY A 116 -6.37 -4.07 -9.65
C GLY A 116 -7.19 -4.97 -8.72
N PRO A 117 -8.18 -4.43 -8.00
CA PRO A 117 -9.13 -5.27 -7.28
C PRO A 117 -9.80 -6.17 -8.34
N GLY A 118 -9.64 -7.48 -8.21
CA GLY A 118 -10.13 -8.42 -9.21
C GLY A 118 -9.16 -8.73 -10.36
N SER A 119 -7.85 -8.69 -10.12
CA SER A 119 -6.95 -9.40 -11.03
C SER A 119 -7.24 -10.89 -10.91
N ALA A 120 -7.50 -11.56 -12.03
CA ALA A 120 -7.83 -12.98 -12.06
C ALA A 120 -6.86 -13.86 -11.24
N ALA A 121 -5.60 -13.45 -11.09
CA ALA A 121 -4.61 -14.09 -10.23
C ALA A 121 -4.86 -13.90 -8.71
N GLY A 122 -5.29 -12.71 -8.28
CA GLY A 122 -5.65 -12.43 -6.88
C GLY A 122 -6.96 -13.12 -6.48
N ASP A 123 -7.95 -13.12 -7.37
CA ASP A 123 -9.21 -13.86 -7.16
C ASP A 123 -8.99 -15.38 -7.14
N ALA A 124 -8.08 -15.88 -7.98
CA ALA A 124 -7.67 -17.29 -7.97
C ALA A 124 -7.01 -17.68 -6.63
N ILE A 125 -6.09 -16.86 -6.11
CA ILE A 125 -5.41 -17.13 -4.83
C ILE A 125 -6.37 -16.96 -3.64
N ALA A 126 -7.30 -15.99 -3.67
CA ALA A 126 -8.36 -15.90 -2.67
C ALA A 126 -9.27 -17.15 -2.68
N GLY A 127 -9.46 -17.76 -3.85
CA GLY A 127 -10.09 -19.09 -3.98
C GLY A 127 -9.30 -20.20 -3.27
N VAL A 128 -7.96 -20.16 -3.34
CA VAL A 128 -7.08 -21.10 -2.65
C VAL A 128 -7.19 -20.97 -1.12
N ALA A 129 -7.24 -19.75 -0.58
CA ALA A 129 -7.42 -19.53 0.86
C ALA A 129 -8.73 -20.18 1.37
N ARG A 130 -9.86 -19.90 0.68
CA ARG A 130 -11.17 -20.48 1.03
C ARG A 130 -11.20 -22.00 0.91
N LYS A 131 -10.51 -22.58 -0.07
CA LYS A 131 -10.34 -24.04 -0.21
C LYS A 131 -9.71 -24.64 1.05
N TYR A 132 -8.61 -24.05 1.54
CA TYR A 132 -7.94 -24.55 2.73
C TYR A 132 -8.71 -24.29 4.04
N GLU A 133 -9.46 -23.19 4.14
CA GLU A 133 -10.40 -22.98 5.25
C GLU A 133 -11.52 -24.03 5.28
N ALA A 134 -11.99 -24.48 4.11
CA ALA A 134 -12.96 -25.56 4.02
C ALA A 134 -12.34 -26.88 4.48
N LEU A 135 -11.11 -27.19 4.04
CA LEU A 135 -10.37 -28.37 4.49
C LEU A 135 -10.13 -28.37 5.99
N ALA A 136 -9.77 -27.23 6.58
CA ALA A 136 -9.60 -27.10 8.03
C ALA A 136 -10.86 -27.45 8.82
N ARG A 137 -12.05 -27.21 8.22
CA ARG A 137 -13.35 -27.54 8.82
C ARG A 137 -13.73 -29.01 8.59
N SER A 138 -13.42 -29.58 7.43
CA SER A 138 -13.83 -30.95 7.06
C SER A 138 -12.84 -32.03 7.47
N ASP A 139 -11.59 -31.68 7.78
CA ASP A 139 -10.53 -32.59 8.22
C ASP A 139 -9.91 -32.09 9.54
N PRO A 140 -10.54 -32.37 10.68
CA PRO A 140 -10.07 -31.95 11.99
C PRO A 140 -8.69 -32.48 12.36
N GLY A 141 -8.30 -33.66 11.83
CA GLY A 141 -7.01 -34.29 12.11
C GLY A 141 -5.82 -33.48 11.57
N ASN A 142 -6.04 -32.74 10.47
CA ASN A 142 -5.03 -31.87 9.86
C ASN A 142 -5.45 -30.39 9.87
N ALA A 143 -6.42 -30.00 10.72
CA ALA A 143 -6.98 -28.66 10.73
C ALA A 143 -5.91 -27.56 10.90
N HIS A 144 -4.86 -27.85 11.67
CA HIS A 144 -3.73 -26.94 11.88
C HIS A 144 -2.86 -26.78 10.60
N VAL A 145 -2.66 -27.86 9.83
CA VAL A 145 -1.98 -27.81 8.52
C VAL A 145 -2.81 -26.99 7.53
N TRP A 146 -4.11 -27.28 7.45
CA TRP A 146 -5.01 -26.56 6.54
C TRP A 146 -5.17 -25.09 6.89
N SER A 147 -5.23 -24.75 8.17
CA SER A 147 -5.26 -23.35 8.62
C SER A 147 -3.98 -22.61 8.24
N ALA A 148 -2.81 -23.24 8.38
CA ALA A 148 -1.54 -22.69 7.96
C ALA A 148 -1.47 -22.45 6.43
N CYS A 149 -1.99 -23.39 5.65
CA CYS A 149 -2.08 -23.27 4.19
C CYS A 149 -3.05 -22.16 3.74
N ALA A 150 -4.18 -21.99 4.43
CA ALA A 150 -5.08 -20.86 4.20
C ALA A 150 -4.38 -19.53 4.47
N ALA A 151 -3.62 -19.44 5.57
CA ALA A 151 -2.88 -18.25 5.93
C ALA A 151 -1.77 -17.92 4.92
N ALA A 152 -1.04 -18.93 4.41
CA ALA A 152 -0.08 -18.76 3.33
C ALA A 152 -0.74 -18.20 2.05
N ALA A 153 -1.87 -18.78 1.63
CA ALA A 153 -2.61 -18.30 0.46
C ALA A 153 -3.10 -16.85 0.64
N GLN A 154 -3.62 -16.51 1.82
CA GLN A 154 -4.07 -15.15 2.13
C GLN A 154 -2.92 -14.15 2.11
N SER A 155 -1.76 -14.50 2.69
CA SER A 155 -0.56 -13.67 2.64
C SER A 155 -0.12 -13.44 1.19
N ARG A 156 -0.15 -14.49 0.35
CA ARG A 156 0.19 -14.37 -1.08
C ARG A 156 -0.74 -13.45 -1.86
N ALA A 157 -2.03 -13.43 -1.51
CA ALA A 157 -3.01 -12.55 -2.13
C ALA A 157 -2.84 -11.08 -1.75
N THR A 158 -2.26 -10.80 -0.57
CA THR A 158 -2.29 -9.46 0.05
C THR A 158 -0.91 -8.80 0.19
N SER A 159 0.16 -9.59 0.17
CA SER A 159 1.55 -9.14 0.39
C SER A 159 2.32 -9.09 -0.94
N ASN A 160 3.50 -8.45 -0.93
CA ASN A 160 4.45 -8.60 -2.03
C ASN A 160 5.30 -9.86 -1.87
N ASP A 161 6.12 -10.21 -2.88
CA ASP A 161 6.91 -11.45 -2.90
C ASP A 161 7.91 -11.58 -1.73
N ALA A 162 8.55 -10.49 -1.32
CA ALA A 162 9.51 -10.51 -0.22
C ALA A 162 8.83 -10.79 1.12
N GLU A 163 7.72 -10.08 1.39
CA GLU A 163 6.91 -10.25 2.59
C GLU A 163 6.26 -11.64 2.66
N PHE A 164 5.75 -12.12 1.53
CA PHE A 164 5.21 -13.47 1.40
C PHE A 164 6.30 -14.52 1.70
N THR A 165 7.50 -14.35 1.15
CA THR A 165 8.62 -15.28 1.35
C THR A 165 9.05 -15.33 2.82
N GLU A 166 9.14 -14.17 3.49
CA GLU A 166 9.47 -14.09 4.91
C GLU A 166 8.40 -14.80 5.77
N TYR A 167 7.12 -14.45 5.54
CA TYR A 167 6.00 -15.01 6.28
C TYR A 167 5.88 -16.53 6.10
N VAL A 168 5.96 -17.00 4.84
CA VAL A 168 5.91 -18.43 4.54
C VAL A 168 7.13 -19.16 5.10
N GLY A 169 8.30 -18.52 5.17
CA GLY A 169 9.46 -19.08 5.85
C GLY A 169 9.21 -19.40 7.32
N LEU A 170 8.42 -18.58 8.04
CA LEU A 170 8.00 -18.86 9.42
C LEU A 170 6.97 -19.99 9.48
N LEU A 171 5.97 -19.96 8.60
CA LEU A 171 4.96 -21.03 8.51
C LEU A 171 5.59 -22.39 8.21
N MET A 172 6.58 -22.43 7.34
CA MET A 172 7.28 -23.67 6.99
C MET A 172 8.06 -24.26 8.18
N GLN A 173 8.66 -23.42 9.02
CA GLN A 173 9.33 -23.90 10.24
C GLN A 173 8.34 -24.59 11.18
N MET A 174 7.11 -24.10 11.24
CA MET A 174 6.02 -24.72 12.00
C MET A 174 5.48 -25.99 11.31
N LEU A 175 5.36 -25.99 9.98
CA LEU A 175 4.73 -27.07 9.21
C LEU A 175 5.65 -28.28 9.00
N ARG A 176 6.97 -28.08 8.85
CA ARG A 176 7.92 -29.17 8.55
C ARG A 176 7.92 -30.30 9.61
N PRO A 177 7.91 -30.02 10.92
CA PRO A 177 7.90 -31.06 11.95
C PRO A 177 6.63 -31.93 11.97
N ILE A 178 5.52 -31.40 11.43
CA ILE A 178 4.20 -32.04 11.46
C ILE A 178 3.74 -32.51 10.07
N SER A 179 4.52 -32.22 9.02
CA SER A 179 4.22 -32.68 7.67
C SER A 179 4.38 -34.20 7.60
N THR A 180 3.33 -34.88 7.15
CA THR A 180 3.33 -36.31 6.92
C THR A 180 3.99 -36.70 5.59
N THR A 181 4.27 -35.72 4.72
CA THR A 181 4.92 -35.93 3.43
C THR A 181 6.32 -35.30 3.42
N PRO A 182 7.39 -36.10 3.52
CA PRO A 182 8.75 -35.59 3.50
C PRO A 182 9.06 -34.88 2.18
N GLY A 183 9.64 -33.69 2.25
CA GLY A 183 10.14 -32.96 1.07
C GLY A 183 9.08 -32.33 0.16
N ALA A 184 7.78 -32.47 0.47
CA ALA A 184 6.71 -31.80 -0.25
C ALA A 184 5.86 -30.94 0.67
N THR A 185 5.46 -29.78 0.18
CA THR A 185 4.50 -28.93 0.87
C THR A 185 3.12 -29.60 0.86
N PRO A 186 2.35 -29.54 1.96
CA PRO A 186 0.96 -30.01 1.98
C PRO A 186 0.03 -29.15 1.12
N CYS A 187 0.48 -27.97 0.65
CA CYS A 187 -0.35 -27.03 -0.11
C CYS A 187 0.42 -26.31 -1.23
N PRO A 188 0.68 -26.97 -2.36
CA PRO A 188 1.53 -26.44 -3.44
C PRO A 188 0.96 -25.23 -4.19
N ASP A 189 -0.36 -25.03 -4.13
CA ASP A 189 -1.06 -23.86 -4.66
C ASP A 189 -1.01 -22.65 -3.69
N ALA A 190 -0.73 -22.86 -2.40
CA ALA A 190 -0.54 -21.81 -1.40
C ALA A 190 0.94 -21.49 -1.16
N ILE A 191 1.77 -22.52 -1.00
CA ILE A 191 3.22 -22.44 -0.77
C ILE A 191 3.90 -23.05 -2.00
N PRO A 192 4.57 -22.25 -2.86
CA PRO A 192 5.32 -22.78 -3.98
C PRO A 192 6.36 -23.80 -3.52
N GLN A 193 6.48 -24.93 -4.23
CA GLN A 193 7.45 -25.98 -3.92
C GLN A 193 8.91 -25.47 -3.92
N ALA A 194 9.21 -24.44 -4.71
CA ALA A 194 10.53 -23.81 -4.74
C ALA A 194 10.90 -23.09 -3.43
N LEU A 195 9.90 -22.74 -2.61
CA LEU A 195 10.11 -22.13 -1.30
C LEU A 195 10.16 -23.17 -0.18
N TRP A 196 9.60 -24.38 -0.38
CA TRP A 196 9.45 -25.45 0.62
C TRP A 196 10.76 -26.14 1.01
#